data_AF-A0A9W6ESP6-F1
#
_entry.id   AF-A0A9W6ESP6-F1
#
_cell.length_a   1.000
_cell.length_b   1.000
_cell.length_c   1.000
_cell.angle_alpha   90.00
_cell.angle_beta   90.00
_cell.angle_gamma   90.00
#
_symmetry.space_group_name_H-M   'P 1'
#
loop_
_entity.id
_entity.type
_entity.pdbx_description
1 polymer ?
#
loop_
_entity_poly.entity_id
_entity_poly.type
_entity_poly.pdbx_seq_one_letter_code
_entity_poly.pdbx_strand_id
1 'polypeptide(L)' 'MPVGVLLLLIDKHKVKFRLVLSLGIGIGCFIEATQFVLDNTVNGFLRYVDINDVISNALGVVLGYYALMIFFKIVNKIVK' A
#
# COMPACT_ATOMS: atom_id res chain seq x y z
N MET A 1 0.65 -4.98 -2.92
CA MET A 1 1.38 -3.69 -2.94
C MET A 1 2.64 -3.78 -2.07
N PRO A 2 3.85 -3.80 -2.65
CA PRO A 2 5.11 -3.77 -1.88
C PRO A 2 5.32 -2.47 -1.09
N VAL A 3 4.48 -1.44 -1.29
CA VAL A 3 4.67 -0.13 -0.62
C VAL A 3 4.49 -0.19 0.90
N GLY A 4 3.66 -1.11 1.42
CA GLY A 4 3.56 -1.34 2.87
C GLY A 4 4.87 -1.83 3.51
N VAL A 5 5.68 -2.57 2.73
CA VAL A 5 7.02 -3.04 3.12
C VAL A 5 8.01 -1.89 3.12
N LEU A 6 7.94 -1.01 2.10
CA LEU A 6 8.83 0.16 1.99
C LEU A 6 8.64 1.16 3.14
N LEU A 7 7.44 1.24 3.73
CA LEU A 7 7.18 2.08 4.90
C LEU A 7 8.03 1.71 6.12
N LEU A 8 8.55 0.48 6.20
CA LEU A 8 9.44 0.06 7.28
C LEU A 8 10.89 0.52 7.08
N LEU A 9 11.25 1.00 5.89
CA LEU A 9 12.53 1.69 5.64
C LEU A 9 12.53 3.10 6.22
N ILE A 10 11.34 3.68 6.43
CA ILE A 10 11.17 4.94 7.13
C ILE A 10 11.25 4.66 8.63
N ASP A 11 11.86 5.57 9.38
CA ASP A 11 11.97 5.48 10.84
C ASP A 11 10.63 5.10 11.49
N LYS A 12 10.57 3.86 12.00
CA LYS A 12 9.41 3.23 12.65
C LYS A 12 8.78 4.08 13.76
N HIS A 13 9.54 4.98 14.38
CA HIS A 13 9.02 5.88 15.42
C HIS A 13 8.21 7.06 14.85
N LYS A 14 8.38 7.37 13.57
CA LYS A 14 7.68 8.46 12.87
C LYS A 14 6.45 7.96 12.11
N VAL A 15 6.37 6.66 11.83
CA VAL A 15 5.27 6.06 11.07
C VAL A 15 4.06 5.83 11.98
N LYS A 16 3.07 6.72 11.87
CA LYS A 16 1.77 6.61 12.55
C LYS A 16 0.77 5.85 11.67
N PHE A 17 -0.21 5.18 12.29
CA PHE A 17 -1.29 4.50 11.56
C PHE A 17 -1.98 5.39 10.52
N ARG A 18 -2.23 6.66 10.87
CA ARG A 18 -2.82 7.65 9.94
C ARG A 18 -1.99 7.83 8.67
N LEU A 19 -0.66 7.85 8.79
CA LEU A 19 0.24 7.96 7.64
C LEU A 19 0.15 6.72 6.76
N VAL A 20 0.17 5.52 7.36
CA VAL A 20 0.06 4.25 6.64
C VAL A 20 -1.27 4.17 5.87
N LEU A 21 -2.37 4.56 6.52
CA LEU A 21 -3.69 4.58 5.92
C LEU A 21 -3.81 5.61 4.78
N SER A 22 -3.35 6.85 5.02
CA SER A 22 -3.37 7.91 3.99
C SER A 22 -2.51 7.55 2.79
N LEU A 23 -1.35 6.92 2.99
CA LEU A 23 -0.52 6.42 1.90
C LEU A 23 -1.18 5.26 1.17
N GLY A 24 -1.77 4.31 1.88
CA GLY A 24 -2.50 3.20 1.27
C GLY A 24 -3.62 3.67 0.34
N ILE A 25 -4.45 4.60 0.82
CA ILE A 25 -5.53 5.20 0.03
C ILE A 25 -4.96 6.04 -1.12
N GLY A 26 -3.99 6.92 -0.84
CA GLY A 26 -3.41 7.81 -1.85
C GLY A 26 -2.75 7.05 -3.00
N ILE A 27 -1.98 6.00 -2.69
CA ILE A 27 -1.35 5.14 -3.69
C ILE A 27 -2.40 4.31 -4.43
N GLY A 28 -3.40 3.76 -3.74
CA GLY A 28 -4.50 3.04 -4.37
C GLY A 28 -5.23 3.91 -5.39
N CYS A 29 -5.60 5.14 -5.01
CA CYS A 29 -6.21 6.10 -5.92
C CYS A 29 -5.28 6.47 -7.08
N PHE A 30 -3.98 6.66 -6.82
CA PHE A 30 -3.01 6.99 -7.86
C PHE A 30 -2.88 5.87 -8.91
N ILE A 31 -2.90 4.61 -8.47
CA ILE A 31 -2.82 3.45 -9.36
C ILE A 31 -4.07 3.33 -10.20
N GLU A 32 -5.25 3.39 -9.59
CA GLU A 32 -6.51 3.35 -10.33
C GLU A 32 -6.65 4.52 -11.29
N ALA A 33 -6.25 5.74 -10.89
CA ALA A 33 -6.25 6.90 -11.78
C ALA A 33 -5.29 6.72 -12.96
N THR A 34 -4.10 6.16 -12.72
CA THR A 34 -3.12 5.91 -13.79
C THR A 34 -3.64 4.83 -14.75
N GLN A 35 -4.21 3.74 -14.22
CA GLN A 35 -4.81 2.69 -15.04
C GLN A 35 -6.00 3.21 -15.85
N PHE A 36 -6.87 4.00 -15.23
CA PHE A 36 -7.99 4.65 -15.91
C PHE A 36 -7.51 5.52 -17.07
N VAL A 37 -6.50 6.37 -16.86
CA VAL A 37 -5.95 7.22 -17.91
C VAL A 37 -5.30 6.38 -19.01
N LEU A 38 -4.43 5.43 -18.67
CA LEU A 38 -3.75 4.59 -19.67
C LEU A 38 -4.73 3.77 -20.51
N ASP A 39 -5.70 3.13 -19.88
CA ASP A 39 -6.61 2.23 -20.58
C ASP A 39 -7.55 2.99 -21.51
N ASN A 40 -8.02 4.17 -21.10
CA ASN A 40 -8.89 5.01 -21.93
C ASN A 40 -8.15 5.81 -23.01
N THR A 41 -6.84 6.09 -22.85
CA THR A 41 -6.09 6.92 -23.82
C THR A 41 -5.14 6.14 -24.73
N VAL A 42 -4.50 5.09 -24.21
CA VAL A 42 -3.44 4.35 -24.92
C VAL A 42 -3.96 3.01 -25.43
N ASN A 43 -4.72 2.29 -24.62
CA ASN A 43 -5.13 0.92 -24.95
C ASN A 43 -6.51 0.82 -25.61
N GLY A 44 -7.31 1.90 -25.56
CA GLY A 44 -8.65 1.95 -26.16
C GLY A 44 -9.71 1.11 -25.43
N PHE A 45 -9.44 0.69 -24.20
CA PHE A 45 -10.42 -0.02 -23.37
C PHE A 45 -11.22 0.99 -22.55
N LEU A 46 -12.55 0.87 -22.58
CA LEU A 46 -13.45 1.61 -21.67
C LEU A 46 -13.38 0.96 -20.28
N ARG A 47 -12.39 1.38 -19.49
CA ARG A 47 -12.25 0.94 -18.10
C ARG A 47 -12.75 2.02 -17.16
N TYR A 48 -13.50 1.60 -16.14
CA TYR A 48 -13.98 2.45 -15.06
C TYR A 48 -13.08 2.31 -13.83
N VAL A 49 -13.08 3.34 -12.98
CA VAL A 49 -12.38 3.31 -11.69
C VAL A 49 -13.05 2.26 -10.79
N ASP A 50 -12.28 1.29 -10.28
CA ASP A 50 -12.78 0.32 -9.31
C ASP A 50 -12.36 0.72 -7.88
N ILE A 51 -13.36 1.10 -7.08
CA ILE A 51 -13.16 1.48 -5.67
C ILE A 51 -12.67 0.30 -4.83
N ASN A 52 -13.05 -0.93 -5.19
CA ASN A 52 -12.60 -2.11 -4.47
C ASN A 52 -11.09 -2.32 -4.62
N ASP A 53 -10.51 -1.93 -5.75
CA ASP A 53 -9.06 -2.00 -5.96
C ASP A 53 -8.32 -0.95 -5.13
N VAL A 54 -8.87 0.26 -5.00
CA VAL A 54 -8.34 1.27 -4.06
C VAL A 54 -8.36 0.76 -2.62
N ILE A 55 -9.49 0.19 -2.18
CA ILE A 55 -9.64 -0.35 -0.83
C ILE A 55 -8.69 -1.53 -0.61
N SER A 56 -8.62 -2.46 -1.56
CA SER A 56 -7.74 -3.64 -1.49
C SER A 56 -6.27 -3.23 -1.44
N ASN A 57 -5.87 -2.21 -2.21
CA ASN A 57 -4.53 -1.65 -2.16
C ASN A 57 -4.23 -0.99 -0.81
N ALA A 58 -5.16 -0.22 -0.26
CA ALA A 58 -5.02 0.39 1.05
C ALA A 58 -4.89 -0.67 2.17
N LEU A 59 -5.73 -1.70 2.14
CA LEU A 59 -5.66 -2.82 3.08
C LEU A 59 -4.34 -3.57 2.93
N GLY A 60 -3.88 -3.82 1.70
CA GLY A 60 -2.60 -4.48 1.45
C GLY A 60 -1.40 -3.71 2.02
N VAL A 61 -1.42 -2.37 1.95
CA VAL A 61 -0.39 -1.51 2.56
C VAL A 61 -0.42 -1.61 4.08
N VAL A 62 -1.61 -1.51 4.69
CA VAL A 62 -1.78 -1.61 6.15
C VAL A 62 -1.35 -2.99 6.65
N LEU A 63 -1.89 -4.06 6.07
CA LEU A 63 -1.58 -5.44 6.47
C LEU A 63 -0.11 -5.77 6.26
N GLY A 64 0.49 -5.36 5.13
CA GLY A 64 1.90 -5.59 4.84
C GLY A 64 2.82 -4.91 5.86
N TYR A 65 2.53 -3.67 6.24
CA TYR A 65 3.29 -2.94 7.27
C TYR A 65 3.27 -3.67 8.62
N TYR A 66 2.07 -4.03 9.10
CA TYR A 66 1.93 -4.69 10.40
C TYR A 66 2.48 -6.13 10.41
N ALA A 67 2.27 -6.90 9.34
CA ALA A 67 2.80 -8.25 9.21
C ALA A 67 4.33 -8.26 9.30
N LEU A 68 5.00 -7.36 8.59
CA LEU A 68 6.46 -7.30 8.59
C LEU A 68 7.01 -6.72 9.92
N MET A 69 6.30 -5.80 10.56
CA MET A 69 6.64 -5.35 11.92
C MET A 69 6.58 -6.50 12.94
N ILE A 70 5.55 -7.35 12.86
CA ILE A 70 5.43 -8.54 13.71
C ILE A 70 6.57 -9.52 13.40
N PHE A 71 6.85 -9.77 12.12
CA PHE A 71 7.95 -10.61 11.68
C PHE A 71 9.29 -10.17 12.29
N PHE A 72 9.66 -8.89 12.18
CA PHE A 72 10.89 -8.37 12.77
C PHE A 72 10.93 -8.50 14.30
N LYS A 73 9.78 -8.35 14.99
CA LYS A 73 9.68 -8.60 16.43
C LYS A 73 9.99 -10.06 16.78
N ILE A 74 9.45 -11.00 16.01
CA ILE A 74 9.66 -12.44 16.22
C ILE A 74 11.12 -12.78 15.95
N VAL A 75 11.68 -12.36 14.81
CA VAL A 75 13.08 -12.61 14.45
C VAL A 75 14.03 -12.05 15.50
N ASN A 76 13.83 -10.78 15.93
CA ASN A 76 14.67 -10.18 16.97
C ASN A 76 14.57 -10.88 18.33
N LYS A 77 13.44 -11.54 18.63
CA LYS A 77 13.27 -12.34 19.86
C LYS A 77 13.99 -13.70 19.77
N ILE A 78 14.12 -14.26 18.57
CA ILE A 78 14.80 -15.54 18.34
C ILE A 78 16.33 -15.35 18.28
N VAL A 79 16.78 -14.23 17.70
CA VAL A 79 18.20 -13.93 17.49
C VAL A 79 18.89 -13.35 18.74
N LYS A 80 18.12 -12.78 19.68
CA LYS A 80 18.60 -12.39 21.01
C LYS A 80 18.57 -13.56 21.98
#